data_AF-A0A949QBZ8-F1
#
_entry.id   AF-A0A949QBZ8-F1
#
_cell.length_a   1.000
_cell.length_b   1.000
_cell.length_c   1.000
_cell.angle_alpha   90.00
_cell.angle_beta   90.00
_cell.angle_gamma   90.00
#
_symmetry.space_group_name_H-M   'P 1'
#
loop_
_entity.id
_entity.type
_entity.pdbx_description
1 polymer ?
#
loop_
_entity_poly.entity_id
_entity_poly.type
_entity_poly.pdbx_seq_one_letter_code
_entity_poly.pdbx_strand_id
1 'polypeptide(L)' 'MAQFDVHRNKGALRESIPFVVLVQSAQFDRYRRRMVVPLVRRSALPGNTPTAGSRMSPTLQVEGVDV' A
#
# COMPACT_ATOMS: atom_id res chain seq x y z
N MET A 1 -14.13 0.38 -7.89
CA MET A 1 -12.93 0.98 -7.27
C MET A 1 -11.89 0.93 -8.36
N ALA A 2 -11.35 2.07 -8.75
CA ALA A 2 -10.47 2.14 -9.88
C ALA A 2 -9.10 1.53 -9.53
N GLN A 3 -8.41 1.06 -10.56
CA GLN A 3 -7.01 0.70 -10.42
C GLN A 3 -6.23 1.95 -9.95
N PHE A 4 -5.29 1.75 -9.02
CA PHE A 4 -4.48 2.76 -8.35
C PHE A 4 -5.18 3.63 -7.30
N ASP A 5 -6.46 3.37 -6.99
CA ASP A 5 -7.08 3.97 -5.81
C ASP A 5 -6.39 3.48 -4.52
N VAL A 6 -6.17 4.40 -3.59
CA VAL A 6 -5.60 4.13 -2.26
C VAL A 6 -6.72 4.08 -1.24
N HIS A 7 -6.71 3.07 -0.38
CA HIS A 7 -7.72 2.87 0.67
C HIS A 7 -7.09 2.62 2.02
N ARG A 8 -7.76 3.07 3.09
CA ARG A 8 -7.39 2.71 4.46
C ARG A 8 -7.53 1.20 4.66
N ASN A 9 -6.52 0.58 5.24
CA ASN A 9 -6.56 -0.80 5.67
C ASN A 9 -7.41 -0.94 6.93
N LYS A 10 -8.43 -1.79 6.87
CA LYS A 10 -9.32 -2.10 8.01
C LYS A 10 -8.95 -3.42 8.70
N GLY A 11 -7.92 -4.13 8.21
CA GLY A 11 -7.49 -5.42 8.73
C GLY A 11 -6.67 -5.33 10.03
N ALA A 12 -6.23 -6.49 10.51
CA ALA A 12 -5.47 -6.62 11.75
C ALA A 12 -4.11 -5.88 11.72
N LEU A 13 -3.48 -5.79 10.54
CA LEU A 13 -2.18 -5.14 10.35
C LEU A 13 -2.29 -3.63 10.07
N ARG A 14 -3.44 -2.98 10.30
CA ARG A 14 -3.64 -1.56 9.98
C ARG A 14 -2.62 -0.61 10.63
N GLU A 15 -2.03 -1.01 11.76
CA GLU A 15 -1.00 -0.19 12.43
C GLU A 15 0.34 -0.20 11.68
N SER A 16 0.76 -1.32 11.11
CA SER A 16 1.98 -1.38 10.29
C SER A 16 1.71 -1.12 8.81
N ILE A 17 0.48 -1.37 8.33
CA ILE A 17 0.03 -1.24 6.95
C ILE A 17 -1.24 -0.38 6.94
N PRO A 18 -1.16 0.95 7.06
CA PRO A 18 -2.32 1.83 7.19
C PRO A 18 -3.12 1.96 5.89
N PHE A 19 -2.49 1.71 4.75
CA PHE A 19 -3.12 1.85 3.44
C PHE A 19 -2.82 0.68 2.52
N VAL A 20 -3.68 0.50 1.54
CA VAL A 20 -3.51 -0.45 0.44
C VAL A 20 -3.81 0.26 -0.87
N VAL A 21 -3.05 -0.02 -1.91
CA VAL A 21 -3.32 0.48 -3.27
C VAL A 21 -3.90 -0.64 -4.12
N LEU A 22 -5.00 -0.37 -4.83
CA LEU A 22 -5.56 -1.31 -5.80
C LEU A 22 -4.63 -1.41 -7.01
N VAL A 23 -4.25 -2.63 -7.39
CA VAL A 23 -3.46 -2.86 -8.61
C VAL A 23 -4.19 -3.73 -9.63
N GLN A 24 -5.38 -4.20 -9.27
CA GLN A 24 -6.21 -5.04 -10.13
C GLN A 24 -6.68 -4.28 -11.37
N SER A 25 -6.51 -4.90 -12.54
CA SER A 25 -7.10 -4.42 -13.80
C SER A 25 -8.63 -4.42 -13.71
N ALA A 26 -9.25 -3.37 -14.26
CA ALA A 26 -10.70 -3.23 -14.33
C ALA A 26 -11.40 -4.39 -15.08
N GLN A 27 -10.66 -5.13 -15.92
CA GLN A 27 -11.16 -6.36 -16.56
C GLN A 27 -11.66 -7.40 -15.55
N PHE A 28 -11.16 -7.37 -14.32
CA PHE A 28 -11.55 -8.28 -13.24
C PHE A 28 -12.52 -7.65 -12.23
N ASP A 29 -13.21 -6.55 -12.57
CA ASP A 29 -14.08 -5.84 -11.63
C ASP A 29 -15.21 -6.69 -11.04
N ARG A 30 -15.64 -7.73 -11.77
CA ARG A 30 -16.65 -8.69 -11.29
C ARG A 30 -16.14 -9.61 -10.16
N TYR A 31 -14.84 -9.72 -9.95
CA TYR A 31 -14.28 -10.55 -8.89
C TYR A 31 -14.56 -9.92 -7.52
N ARG A 32 -14.99 -10.74 -6.55
CA ARG A 32 -15.41 -10.25 -5.22
C ARG A 32 -14.25 -9.77 -4.34
N ARG A 33 -13.03 -10.19 -4.63
CA ARG A 33 -11.81 -9.77 -3.92
C ARG A 33 -11.00 -8.84 -4.82
N ARG A 34 -10.14 -8.01 -4.23
CA ARG A 34 -9.28 -7.08 -4.96
C ARG A 34 -7.82 -7.45 -4.74
N MET A 35 -7.04 -7.48 -5.83
CA MET A 35 -5.58 -7.51 -5.74
C MET A 35 -5.07 -6.13 -5.33
N VAL A 36 -4.31 -6.10 -4.25
CA VAL A 36 -3.78 -4.87 -3.65
C VAL A 36 -2.31 -5.02 -3.29
N VAL A 37 -1.61 -3.89 -3.23
CA VAL A 37 -0.26 -3.81 -2.65
C VAL A 37 -0.35 -3.08 -1.32
N PRO A 38 0.22 -3.63 -0.23
CA PRO A 38 0.25 -2.96 1.06
C PRO A 38 1.24 -1.79 1.06
N LEU A 39 0.84 -0.67 1.65
CA LEU A 39 1.72 0.47 1.93
C LEU A 39 2.12 0.42 3.40
N VAL A 40 3.40 0.16 3.67
CA VAL A 40 3.91 -0.16 5.00
C VAL A 40 4.48 1.11 5.64
N ARG A 41 4.10 1.44 6.88
CA ARG A 41 4.67 2.61 7.58
C ARG A 41 6.19 2.57 7.53
N ARG A 42 6.81 3.70 7.18
CA ARG A 42 8.27 3.81 7.11
C ARG A 42 8.94 3.44 8.44
N SER A 43 8.29 3.77 9.56
CA SER A 43 8.72 3.43 10.92
C SER A 43 8.57 1.96 11.30
N ALA A 44 7.74 1.20 10.58
CA ALA A 44 7.57 -0.25 10.78
C ALA A 44 8.59 -1.07 9.96
N LEU A 45 9.32 -0.43 9.04
CA LEU A 45 10.38 -1.10 8.29
C LEU A 45 11.61 -1.34 9.17
N PRO A 46 12.30 -2.50 9.02
CA PRO A 46 13.60 -2.71 9.64
C PRO A 46 14.58 -1.59 9.28
N GLY A 47 15.41 -1.19 10.26
CA GLY A 47 16.28 0.00 10.18
C GLY A 47 17.24 0.08 8.99
N ASN A 48 17.50 -1.04 8.31
CA ASN A 48 18.39 -1.15 7.15
C ASN A 48 17.70 -1.77 5.92
N THR A 49 16.46 -1.37 5.61
CA THR A 49 15.78 -1.81 4.38
C THR A 49 16.36 -1.07 3.17
N PRO A 50 17.28 -1.67 2.38
CA PRO A 50 18.13 -0.93 1.41
C PRO A 50 17.33 -0.41 0.21
N THR A 51 16.16 -1.00 -0.03
CA THR A 51 15.28 -0.66 -1.14
C THR A 51 14.34 0.50 -0.83
N ALA A 52 14.16 0.87 0.44
CA ALA A 52 13.27 1.94 0.84
C ALA A 52 13.80 3.31 0.35
N GLY A 53 13.02 4.00 -0.48
CA GLY A 53 13.41 5.24 -1.14
C GLY A 53 14.06 5.05 -2.52
N SER A 54 14.23 3.81 -2.98
CA SER A 54 14.71 3.53 -4.34
C SER A 54 13.62 3.78 -5.39
N ARG A 55 14.01 3.90 -6.67
CA ARG A 55 13.03 4.09 -7.77
C ARG A 55 11.95 2.99 -7.84
N MET A 56 12.29 1.77 -7.43
CA MET A 56 11.38 0.61 -7.44
C MET A 56 10.68 0.37 -6.09
N SER A 57 11.03 1.11 -5.05
CA SER A 57 10.37 1.11 -3.73
C SER A 57 10.44 2.52 -3.16
N PRO A 58 9.73 3.49 -3.79
CA PRO A 58 9.75 4.87 -3.33
C PRO A 58 9.09 4.95 -1.95
N THR A 59 9.53 5.91 -1.16
CA THR A 59 8.76 6.35 0.01
C THR A 59 7.71 7.33 -0.47
N LEU A 60 6.48 7.14 -0.01
CA LEU A 60 5.33 7.95 -0.39
C LEU A 60 4.73 8.57 0.87
N GLN A 61 4.06 9.69 0.70
CA GLN A 61 3.26 10.28 1.77
C GLN A 61 1.78 10.16 1.42
N VAL A 62 1.01 9.49 2.26
CA VAL A 62 -0.44 9.35 2.12
C VAL A 62 -1.10 9.93 3.36
N GLU A 63 -1.89 10.99 3.18
CA GLU A 63 -2.60 11.68 4.28
C GLU A 63 -1.67 12.05 5.46
N GLY A 64 -0.43 12.46 5.16
CA GLY A 64 0.57 12.83 6.18
C GLY A 64 1.29 11.65 6.85
N VAL A 65 1.09 10.42 6.39
CA VAL A 65 1.79 9.22 6.87
C VAL A 65 2.82 8.77 5.83
N ASP A 66 4.07 8.59 6.26
CA ASP A 66 5.14 8.07 5.42
C ASP A 66 5.05 6.54 5.32
N VAL A 67 4.96 6.05 4.08
CA VAL A 67 4.81 4.64 3.70
C VAL A 67 5.72 4.22 2.55
#